data_AF-A0A2V6M9J8-F1
#
_entry.id   AF-A0A2V6M9J8-F1
#
_cell.length_a   1.000
_cell.length_b   1.000
_cell.length_c   1.000
_cell.angle_alpha   90.00
_cell.angle_beta   90.00
_cell.angle_gamma   90.00
#
_symmetry.space_group_name_H-M   'P 1'
#
loop_
_entity.id
_entity.type
_entity.pdbx_description
1 polymer ?
#
loop_
_entity_poly.entity_id
_entity_poly.type
_entity_poly.pdbx_seq_one_letter_code
_entity_poly.pdbx_strand_id
1 'polypeptide(L)'
;MLGGSLRREGNRVRVTAELINARTGFHLWSETYDRELQGVFALQDEISRAIVDALKIKLAVSLPVHEQRNTEAYDLYLQGLFFSNKSSEEDLRRALRFFQGALEKDPTFSRAWTGIAKVWYFLADVYVRPFEAYPASREAALKAIALDEKDAEAHCYLSEAKRVLDWDLAGENAELQHALQLDPNSAPAHFFLSLLPLFRGELKEGLQFVLDAEKLDPVSPIISYVATAAYLANDRIDDAITEGQRTLQLDPNYFYLDSVLAAAYREKGNFPEAIALYTKAQEATHVPSSGLAITYTRMGREMEARNILAQLVQARDKRYVSAPLIAAVSTALGDKEEAFHWLEVAYDEHSGVLQWIAFLPEFRALHSDARFPHLLQRISASHDTILKITETTLSEINDPKAQSHFTLKVGVKPRPGTPNGHAVRIVVSFYDLTKDNKMMPTNAQIGYHWLTSANGWAEAAPRFLEASYVRPKTQTLFADVRRYGGFIVRVYFDGQLQDSRASPPHLLTLFSAEDHLTNPPPDAPPGSSP
;
A
#
# COMPACT_ATOMS: atom_id res chain seq x y z
N MET A 1 13.81 -23.13 -6.50
CA MET A 1 14.65 -22.68 -5.38
C MET A 1 16.10 -22.99 -5.72
N LEU A 2 17.00 -22.03 -5.56
CA LEU A 2 18.44 -22.25 -5.64
C LEU A 2 18.96 -22.45 -4.21
N GLY A 3 19.62 -23.56 -3.93
CA GLY A 3 20.24 -23.88 -2.66
C GLY A 3 21.75 -23.99 -2.79
N GLY A 4 22.45 -24.00 -1.66
CA GLY A 4 23.87 -24.29 -1.66
C GLY A 4 24.46 -24.46 -0.27
N SER A 5 25.61 -25.12 -0.21
CA SER A 5 26.38 -25.27 1.02
C SER A 5 27.85 -24.95 0.78
N LEU A 6 28.47 -24.30 1.77
CA LEU A 6 29.87 -23.91 1.74
C LEU A 6 30.61 -24.62 2.87
N ARG A 7 31.68 -25.35 2.55
CA ARG A 7 32.60 -25.92 3.53
C ARG A 7 34.01 -25.46 3.25
N ARG A 8 34.71 -25.01 4.30
CA ARG A 8 36.11 -24.56 4.21
C ARG A 8 36.99 -25.49 5.02
N GLU A 9 38.07 -25.96 4.40
CA GLU A 9 39.08 -26.79 5.05
C GLU A 9 40.48 -26.24 4.68
N GLY A 10 41.10 -25.54 5.62
CA GLY A 10 42.37 -24.84 5.40
C GLY A 10 42.29 -23.78 4.29
N ASN A 11 43.09 -23.97 3.24
CA ASN A 11 43.14 -23.09 2.06
C ASN A 11 42.14 -23.49 0.95
N ARG A 12 41.36 -24.57 1.15
CA ARG A 12 40.39 -25.05 0.16
C ARG A 12 38.95 -24.75 0.59
N VAL A 13 38.14 -24.45 -0.41
CA VAL A 13 36.71 -24.18 -0.29
C VAL A 13 35.98 -25.17 -1.19
N ARG A 14 35.02 -25.87 -0.59
CA ARG A 14 34.06 -26.71 -1.27
C ARG A 14 32.70 -26.02 -1.27
N VAL A 15 32.21 -25.68 -2.46
CA VAL A 15 30.88 -25.11 -2.67
C VAL A 15 30.03 -26.17 -3.33
N THR A 16 28.88 -26.51 -2.76
CA THR A 16 27.84 -27.26 -3.45
C THR A 16 26.74 -26.27 -3.83
N ALA A 17 26.42 -26.18 -5.11
CA ALA A 17 25.28 -25.42 -5.60
C ALA A 17 24.21 -26.40 -6.07
N GLU A 18 22.95 -26.12 -5.81
CA GLU A 18 21.85 -26.99 -6.19
C GLU A 18 20.62 -26.21 -6.64
N LEU A 19 19.91 -26.76 -7.60
CA LEU A 19 18.62 -26.28 -8.05
C LEU A 19 17.58 -27.29 -7.58
N ILE A 20 16.59 -26.82 -6.84
CA ILE A 20 15.51 -27.63 -6.29
C ILE A 20 14.19 -27.15 -6.87
N ASN A 21 13.38 -28.10 -7.34
CA ASN A 21 12.02 -27.81 -7.77
C ASN A 21 11.22 -27.35 -6.55
N ALA A 22 10.79 -26.08 -6.55
CA ALA A 22 10.09 -25.50 -5.42
C ALA A 22 8.71 -26.14 -5.16
N ARG A 23 8.09 -26.76 -6.18
CA ARG A 23 6.78 -27.42 -6.07
C ARG A 23 6.87 -28.81 -5.47
N THR A 24 7.95 -29.55 -5.75
CA THR A 24 8.03 -30.99 -5.40
C THR A 24 9.17 -31.32 -4.44
N GLY A 25 10.05 -30.36 -4.13
CA GLY A 25 11.24 -30.60 -3.30
C GLY A 25 12.32 -31.47 -3.95
N PHE A 26 12.19 -31.80 -5.23
CA PHE A 26 13.17 -32.64 -5.93
C PHE A 26 14.40 -31.84 -6.35
N HIS A 27 15.60 -32.37 -6.11
CA HIS A 27 16.84 -31.81 -6.64
C HIS A 27 16.84 -31.95 -8.17
N LEU A 28 16.77 -30.82 -8.85
CA LEU A 28 16.79 -30.71 -10.31
C LEU A 28 18.22 -30.73 -10.86
N TRP A 29 19.16 -30.20 -10.08
CA TRP A 29 20.58 -30.15 -10.40
C TRP A 29 21.36 -29.96 -9.11
N SER A 30 22.55 -30.54 -9.02
CA SER A 30 23.48 -30.29 -7.93
C SER A 30 24.89 -30.50 -8.47
N GLU A 31 25.76 -29.52 -8.27
CA GLU A 31 27.18 -29.63 -8.58
C GLU A 31 28.02 -29.17 -7.40
N THR A 32 29.18 -29.81 -7.26
CA THR A 32 30.13 -29.49 -6.21
C THR A 32 31.44 -29.03 -6.82
N TYR A 33 31.90 -27.87 -6.38
CA TYR A 33 33.13 -27.23 -6.80
C TYR A 33 34.11 -27.22 -5.63
N ASP A 34 35.35 -27.58 -5.91
CA ASP A 34 36.43 -27.64 -4.92
C ASP A 34 37.64 -26.86 -5.45
N ARG A 35 38.00 -25.77 -4.77
CA ARG A 35 39.05 -24.82 -5.21
C ARG A 35 39.84 -24.24 -4.04
N GLU A 36 41.03 -23.71 -4.33
CA GLU A 36 41.81 -22.92 -3.38
C GLU A 36 41.30 -21.47 -3.29
N LEU A 37 41.40 -20.86 -2.11
CA LEU A 37 40.88 -19.52 -1.80
C LEU A 37 41.36 -18.40 -2.74
N GLN A 38 42.54 -18.56 -3.36
CA GLN A 38 43.09 -17.59 -4.30
C GLN A 38 42.27 -17.46 -5.61
N GLY A 39 41.41 -18.44 -5.91
CA GLY A 39 40.56 -18.46 -7.11
C GLY A 39 39.06 -18.25 -6.85
N VAL A 40 38.67 -17.73 -5.67
CA VAL A 40 37.25 -17.70 -5.26
C VAL A 40 36.34 -16.86 -6.17
N PHE A 41 36.85 -15.80 -6.79
CA PHE A 41 36.08 -14.99 -7.75
C PHE A 41 35.91 -15.69 -9.11
N ALA A 42 36.93 -16.42 -9.59
CA ALA A 42 36.79 -17.25 -10.77
C ALA A 42 35.82 -18.42 -10.54
N LEU A 43 35.77 -18.92 -9.30
CA LEU A 43 34.79 -19.92 -8.88
C LEU A 43 33.36 -19.36 -8.87
N GLN A 44 33.16 -18.11 -8.44
CA GLN A 44 31.85 -17.45 -8.49
C GLN A 44 31.32 -17.33 -9.93
N ASP A 45 32.18 -16.98 -10.88
CA ASP A 45 31.81 -16.90 -12.30
C ASP A 45 31.49 -18.27 -12.91
N GLU A 46 32.26 -19.31 -12.52
CA GLU A 46 32.06 -20.70 -12.95
C GLU A 46 30.71 -21.24 -12.45
N ILE A 47 30.42 -21.04 -11.16
CA ILE A 47 29.14 -21.42 -10.54
C ILE A 47 27.97 -20.67 -11.20
N SER A 48 28.12 -19.36 -11.44
CA SER A 48 27.06 -18.55 -12.06
C SER A 48 26.74 -19.04 -13.47
N ARG A 49 27.76 -19.36 -14.28
CA ARG A 49 27.57 -19.91 -15.63
C ARG A 49 26.93 -21.30 -15.58
N ALA A 50 27.40 -22.18 -14.70
CA ALA A 50 26.86 -23.53 -14.56
C ALA A 50 25.39 -23.52 -14.12
N ILE A 51 25.01 -22.63 -13.20
CA ILE A 51 23.61 -22.43 -12.81
C ILE A 51 22.77 -21.93 -13.99
N VAL A 52 23.27 -20.94 -14.74
CA VAL A 52 22.58 -20.40 -15.92
C VAL A 52 22.40 -21.48 -17.00
N ASP A 53 23.40 -22.30 -17.24
CA ASP A 53 23.35 -23.37 -18.24
C ASP A 53 22.42 -24.52 -17.80
N ALA A 54 22.46 -24.90 -16.52
CA ALA A 54 21.53 -25.85 -15.92
C ALA A 54 20.07 -25.36 -16.00
N LEU A 55 19.84 -24.06 -15.75
CA LEU A 55 18.53 -23.42 -15.88
C LEU A 55 18.04 -23.42 -17.32
N LYS A 56 18.88 -23.02 -18.29
CA LYS A 56 18.53 -23.00 -19.72
C LYS A 56 18.12 -24.37 -20.23
N ILE A 57 18.89 -25.41 -19.91
CA ILE A 57 18.62 -26.79 -20.36
C ILE A 57 17.31 -27.30 -19.76
N LYS A 58 17.02 -27.01 -18.49
CA LYS A 58 15.81 -27.52 -17.83
C LYS A 58 14.56 -26.72 -18.17
N LEU A 59 14.66 -25.39 -18.32
CA LEU A 59 13.58 -24.54 -18.85
C LEU A 59 13.17 -24.98 -20.26
N ALA A 60 14.12 -25.39 -21.11
CA ALA A 60 13.82 -25.90 -22.45
C ALA A 60 13.15 -27.30 -22.45
N VAL A 61 13.38 -28.11 -21.41
CA VAL A 61 12.86 -29.49 -21.30
C VAL A 61 11.54 -29.57 -20.53
N SER A 62 11.19 -28.54 -19.74
CA SER A 62 9.93 -28.48 -18.97
C SER A 62 8.74 -27.88 -19.73
N LEU A 63 8.93 -27.42 -20.97
CA LEU A 63 7.85 -26.83 -21.77
C LEU A 63 6.92 -27.94 -22.29
N PRO A 64 5.58 -27.82 -22.15
CA PRO A 64 4.64 -28.67 -22.86
C PRO A 64 4.88 -28.57 -24.38
N VAL A 65 4.61 -29.65 -25.11
CA VAL A 65 4.88 -29.81 -26.56
C VAL A 65 4.28 -28.69 -27.45
N HIS A 66 3.35 -27.87 -26.94
CA HIS A 66 2.81 -26.71 -27.64
C HIS A 66 3.74 -25.47 -27.63
N GLU A 67 4.58 -25.31 -26.62
CA GLU A 67 5.53 -24.18 -26.46
C GLU A 67 6.82 -24.35 -27.29
N GLN A 68 7.02 -25.50 -27.94
CA GLN A 68 8.13 -25.72 -28.88
C GLN A 68 7.99 -24.94 -30.21
N ARG A 69 6.92 -24.16 -30.41
CA ARG A 69 6.55 -23.62 -31.73
C ARG A 69 7.10 -22.23 -32.08
N ASN A 70 7.67 -21.46 -31.14
CA ASN A 70 8.27 -20.17 -31.47
C ASN A 70 9.44 -19.79 -30.54
N THR A 71 10.61 -20.37 -30.78
CA THR A 71 11.83 -20.11 -29.99
C THR A 71 12.20 -18.62 -29.96
N GLU A 72 11.89 -17.87 -31.02
CA GLU A 72 12.16 -16.43 -31.10
C GLU A 72 11.29 -15.62 -30.13
N ALA A 73 9.98 -15.95 -30.02
CA ALA A 73 9.09 -15.32 -29.06
C ALA A 73 9.57 -15.56 -27.62
N TYR A 74 10.02 -16.80 -27.33
CA TYR A 74 10.55 -17.16 -26.02
C TYR A 74 11.88 -16.46 -25.70
N ASP A 75 12.80 -16.35 -26.66
CA ASP A 75 14.07 -15.63 -26.48
C ASP A 75 13.85 -14.13 -26.23
N LEU A 76 12.87 -13.52 -26.92
CA LEU A 76 12.46 -12.14 -26.67
C LEU A 76 11.85 -12.00 -25.27
N TYR A 77 10.99 -12.93 -24.86
CA TYR A 77 10.43 -12.96 -23.51
C TYR A 77 11.51 -13.06 -22.42
N LEU A 78 12.53 -13.93 -22.59
CA LEU A 78 13.65 -14.04 -21.64
C LEU A 78 14.46 -12.74 -21.53
N GLN A 79 14.68 -12.03 -22.65
CA GLN A 79 15.32 -10.71 -22.64
C GLN A 79 14.44 -9.68 -21.92
N GLY A 80 13.13 -9.71 -22.17
CA GLY A 80 12.15 -8.89 -21.46
C GLY A 80 12.23 -9.11 -19.93
N LEU A 81 12.25 -10.37 -19.49
CA LEU A 81 12.38 -10.72 -18.07
C LEU A 81 13.65 -10.14 -17.45
N PHE A 82 14.80 -10.29 -18.11
CA PHE A 82 16.08 -9.76 -17.63
C PHE A 82 16.00 -8.25 -17.37
N PHE A 83 15.50 -7.48 -18.34
CA PHE A 83 15.39 -6.03 -18.20
C PHE A 83 14.26 -5.61 -17.24
N SER A 84 13.19 -6.40 -17.10
CA SER A 84 12.08 -6.12 -16.17
C SER A 84 12.47 -6.20 -14.68
N ASN A 85 13.60 -6.83 -14.36
CA ASN A 85 14.15 -6.92 -13.00
C ASN A 85 15.08 -5.75 -12.65
N LYS A 86 15.30 -4.82 -13.59
CA LYS A 86 16.04 -3.57 -13.39
C LYS A 86 15.07 -2.45 -13.03
N SER A 87 15.58 -1.36 -12.44
CA SER A 87 14.76 -0.23 -11.98
C SER A 87 14.92 1.05 -12.81
N SER A 88 15.82 1.08 -13.80
CA SER A 88 15.98 2.26 -14.66
C SER A 88 14.83 2.37 -15.67
N GLU A 89 14.38 3.60 -15.97
CA GLU A 89 13.33 3.81 -16.98
C GLU A 89 13.72 3.23 -18.34
N GLU A 90 14.99 3.37 -18.73
CA GLU A 90 15.48 2.87 -20.01
C GLU A 90 15.37 1.34 -20.11
N ASP A 91 15.80 0.64 -19.06
CA ASP A 91 15.72 -0.83 -19.02
C ASP A 91 14.27 -1.31 -18.97
N LEU A 92 13.41 -0.68 -18.18
CA LEU A 92 11.98 -0.99 -18.15
C LEU A 92 11.35 -0.78 -19.55
N ARG A 93 11.60 0.35 -20.20
CA ARG A 93 11.12 0.57 -21.58
C ARG A 93 11.72 -0.42 -22.58
N ARG A 94 12.94 -0.91 -22.35
CA ARG A 94 13.55 -1.96 -23.16
C ARG A 94 12.85 -3.31 -22.95
N ALA A 95 12.49 -3.64 -21.71
CA ALA A 95 11.69 -4.82 -21.38
C ALA A 95 10.33 -4.80 -22.09
N LEU A 96 9.62 -3.65 -22.10
CA LEU A 96 8.37 -3.48 -22.85
C LEU A 96 8.54 -3.82 -24.33
N ARG A 97 9.59 -3.31 -24.99
CA ARG A 97 9.86 -3.60 -26.40
C ARG A 97 10.09 -5.08 -26.65
N PHE A 98 10.81 -5.75 -25.75
CA PHE A 98 11.04 -7.20 -25.87
C PHE A 98 9.76 -8.02 -25.70
N PHE A 99 8.92 -7.70 -24.71
CA PHE A 99 7.64 -8.38 -24.55
C PHE A 99 6.67 -8.10 -25.71
N GLN A 100 6.64 -6.85 -26.21
CA GLN A 100 5.87 -6.50 -27.41
C GLN A 100 6.37 -7.28 -28.63
N GLY A 101 7.68 -7.37 -28.84
CA GLY A 101 8.26 -8.20 -29.90
C GLY A 101 7.90 -9.68 -29.75
N ALA A 102 7.89 -10.21 -28.52
CA ALA A 102 7.43 -11.60 -28.28
C ALA A 102 5.97 -11.78 -28.72
N LEU A 103 5.11 -10.81 -28.47
CA LEU A 103 3.69 -10.83 -28.88
C LEU A 103 3.48 -10.61 -30.38
N GLU A 104 4.38 -9.90 -31.07
CA GLU A 104 4.35 -9.82 -32.54
C GLU A 104 4.63 -11.19 -33.18
N LYS A 105 5.45 -12.02 -32.51
CA LYS A 105 5.80 -13.37 -32.95
C LYS A 105 4.75 -14.40 -32.55
N ASP A 106 4.19 -14.26 -31.34
CA ASP A 106 3.11 -15.09 -30.83
C ASP A 106 2.12 -14.25 -30.00
N PRO A 107 1.02 -13.78 -30.62
CA PRO A 107 0.01 -12.98 -29.93
C PRO A 107 -0.70 -13.71 -28.78
N THR A 108 -0.60 -15.04 -28.72
CA THR A 108 -1.21 -15.88 -27.67
C THR A 108 -0.29 -16.15 -26.50
N PHE A 109 0.94 -15.60 -26.51
CA PHE A 109 1.92 -15.81 -25.46
C PHE A 109 1.57 -15.03 -24.18
N SER A 110 0.69 -15.60 -23.35
CA SER A 110 0.15 -15.00 -22.12
C SER A 110 1.21 -14.36 -21.23
N ARG A 111 2.34 -15.05 -21.00
CA ARG A 111 3.41 -14.59 -20.10
C ARG A 111 4.05 -13.27 -20.55
N ALA A 112 4.08 -12.98 -21.86
CA ALA A 112 4.57 -11.69 -22.34
C ALA A 112 3.62 -10.54 -21.96
N TRP A 113 2.30 -10.78 -21.92
CA TRP A 113 1.33 -9.83 -21.37
C TRP A 113 1.54 -9.60 -19.87
N THR A 114 1.82 -10.65 -19.09
CA THR A 114 2.18 -10.54 -17.66
C THR A 114 3.44 -9.70 -17.47
N GLY A 115 4.46 -9.91 -18.32
CA GLY A 115 5.67 -9.08 -18.35
C GLY A 115 5.39 -7.60 -18.67
N ILE A 116 4.45 -7.31 -19.57
CA ILE A 116 4.02 -5.94 -19.86
C ILE A 116 3.31 -5.33 -18.64
N ALA A 117 2.43 -6.09 -17.97
CA ALA A 117 1.73 -5.65 -16.77
C ALA A 117 2.71 -5.27 -15.65
N LYS A 118 3.71 -6.14 -15.42
CA LYS A 118 4.83 -5.90 -14.50
C LYS A 118 5.55 -4.60 -14.80
N VAL A 119 5.96 -4.40 -16.04
CA VAL A 119 6.78 -3.23 -16.39
C VAL A 119 5.99 -1.94 -16.23
N TRP A 120 4.72 -1.92 -16.63
CA TRP A 120 3.87 -0.76 -16.39
C TRP A 120 3.68 -0.47 -14.90
N TYR A 121 3.53 -1.50 -14.06
CA TYR A 121 3.50 -1.33 -12.60
C TYR A 121 4.79 -0.67 -12.08
N PHE A 122 5.98 -1.15 -12.47
CA PHE A 122 7.24 -0.58 -12.02
C PHE A 122 7.59 0.79 -12.63
N LEU A 123 6.98 1.16 -13.75
CA LEU A 123 7.06 2.52 -14.30
C LEU A 123 6.15 3.50 -13.55
N ALA A 124 5.04 3.02 -12.99
CA ALA A 124 4.07 3.82 -12.26
C ALA A 124 4.72 4.45 -11.02
N ASP A 125 4.30 5.66 -10.67
CA ASP A 125 4.75 6.39 -9.48
C ASP A 125 6.26 6.71 -9.40
N VAL A 126 7.06 6.28 -10.37
CA VAL A 126 8.49 6.58 -10.48
C VAL A 126 8.76 7.43 -11.72
N TYR A 127 8.36 6.95 -12.90
CA TYR A 127 8.68 7.58 -14.18
C TYR A 127 7.43 8.01 -14.95
N VAL A 128 6.31 7.33 -14.74
CA VAL A 128 5.05 7.53 -15.45
C VAL A 128 3.94 7.85 -14.45
N ARG A 129 3.03 8.75 -14.86
CA ARG A 129 1.87 9.14 -14.05
C ARG A 129 0.99 7.91 -13.73
N PRO A 130 0.43 7.80 -12.51
CA PRO A 130 -0.39 6.66 -12.13
C PRO A 130 -1.54 6.38 -13.10
N PHE A 131 -2.29 7.42 -13.48
CA PHE A 131 -3.41 7.30 -14.43
C PHE A 131 -3.02 6.95 -15.87
N GLU A 132 -1.73 6.92 -16.20
CA GLU A 132 -1.25 6.41 -17.48
C GLU A 132 -0.76 4.96 -17.33
N ALA A 133 0.02 4.69 -16.27
CA ALA A 133 0.69 3.41 -16.08
C ALA A 133 -0.23 2.30 -15.55
N TYR A 134 -1.00 2.54 -14.48
CA TYR A 134 -1.84 1.49 -13.89
C TYR A 134 -2.95 0.99 -14.84
N PRO A 135 -3.61 1.83 -15.66
CA PRO A 135 -4.57 1.33 -16.65
C PRO A 135 -3.91 0.43 -17.70
N ALA A 136 -2.71 0.76 -18.15
CA ALA A 136 -1.94 -0.07 -19.08
C ALA A 136 -1.51 -1.39 -18.43
N SER A 137 -1.11 -1.36 -17.15
CA SER A 137 -0.83 -2.57 -16.36
C SER A 137 -2.07 -3.46 -16.24
N ARG A 138 -3.23 -2.88 -15.89
CA ARG A 138 -4.52 -3.57 -15.79
C ARG A 138 -4.93 -4.24 -17.09
N GLU A 139 -4.85 -3.51 -18.21
CA GLU A 139 -5.20 -4.04 -19.52
C GLU A 139 -4.33 -5.26 -19.89
N ALA A 140 -3.02 -5.16 -19.66
CA ALA A 140 -2.10 -6.25 -19.93
C ALA A 140 -2.35 -7.47 -19.01
N ALA A 141 -2.59 -7.25 -17.71
CA ALA A 141 -2.94 -8.31 -16.77
C ALA A 141 -4.23 -9.04 -17.18
N LEU A 142 -5.28 -8.31 -17.55
CA LEU A 142 -6.54 -8.88 -18.01
C LEU A 142 -6.37 -9.68 -19.32
N LYS A 143 -5.52 -9.23 -20.24
CA LYS A 143 -5.19 -10.01 -21.46
C LYS A 143 -4.42 -11.28 -21.13
N ALA A 144 -3.48 -11.24 -20.20
CA ALA A 144 -2.76 -12.43 -19.75
C ALA A 144 -3.72 -13.46 -19.15
N ILE A 145 -4.60 -13.04 -18.23
CA ILE A 145 -5.61 -13.88 -17.59
C ILE A 145 -6.60 -14.47 -18.61
N ALA A 146 -7.02 -13.68 -19.60
CA ALA A 146 -7.92 -14.17 -20.65
C ALA A 146 -7.27 -15.25 -21.56
N LEU A 147 -5.94 -15.25 -21.69
CA LEU A 147 -5.19 -16.25 -22.44
C LEU A 147 -4.79 -17.46 -21.57
N ASP A 148 -4.51 -17.23 -20.29
CA ASP A 148 -4.19 -18.24 -19.29
C ASP A 148 -4.73 -17.85 -17.91
N GLU A 149 -5.90 -18.39 -17.56
CA GLU A 149 -6.56 -18.14 -16.26
C GLU A 149 -5.75 -18.68 -15.06
N LYS A 150 -4.67 -19.42 -15.29
CA LYS A 150 -3.80 -19.96 -14.23
C LYS A 150 -2.54 -19.13 -14.00
N ASP A 151 -2.38 -18.00 -14.69
CA ASP A 151 -1.25 -17.10 -14.46
C ASP A 151 -1.41 -16.32 -13.14
N ALA A 152 -0.90 -16.91 -12.06
CA ALA A 152 -0.92 -16.33 -10.73
C ALA A 152 -0.26 -14.94 -10.65
N GLU A 153 0.78 -14.68 -11.45
CA GLU A 153 1.49 -13.39 -11.43
C GLU A 153 0.65 -12.29 -12.09
N ALA A 154 -0.10 -12.61 -13.14
CA ALA A 154 -1.03 -11.64 -13.76
C ALA A 154 -2.09 -11.13 -12.76
N HIS A 155 -2.62 -12.00 -11.91
CA HIS A 155 -3.55 -11.61 -10.84
C HIS A 155 -2.92 -10.64 -9.83
N CYS A 156 -1.60 -10.72 -9.60
CA CYS A 156 -0.89 -9.77 -8.73
C CYS A 156 -0.86 -8.35 -9.32
N TYR A 157 -0.66 -8.19 -10.62
CA TYR A 157 -0.71 -6.84 -11.22
C TYR A 157 -2.14 -6.31 -11.35
N LEU A 158 -3.13 -7.20 -11.49
CA LEU A 158 -4.53 -6.83 -11.41
C LEU A 158 -4.92 -6.35 -10.00
N SER A 159 -4.38 -6.96 -8.94
CA SER A 159 -4.62 -6.53 -7.57
C SER A 159 -4.13 -5.09 -7.35
N GLU A 160 -2.92 -4.77 -7.82
CA GLU A 160 -2.36 -3.43 -7.72
C GLU A 160 -3.17 -2.39 -8.50
N ALA A 161 -3.67 -2.75 -9.68
CA ALA A 161 -4.54 -1.87 -10.43
C ALA A 161 -5.85 -1.58 -9.69
N LYS A 162 -6.47 -2.59 -9.05
CA LYS A 162 -7.67 -2.40 -8.22
C LYS A 162 -7.39 -1.54 -7.00
N ARG A 163 -6.27 -1.80 -6.31
CA ARG A 163 -5.80 -1.03 -5.16
C ARG A 163 -5.65 0.46 -5.49
N VAL A 164 -5.08 0.79 -6.64
CA VAL A 164 -4.69 2.17 -6.96
C VAL A 164 -5.76 2.91 -7.77
N LEU A 165 -6.31 2.31 -8.83
CA LEU A 165 -7.29 2.98 -9.67
C LEU A 165 -8.65 3.06 -9.00
N ASP A 166 -9.03 1.97 -8.33
CA ASP A 166 -10.37 1.79 -7.81
C ASP A 166 -10.41 1.97 -6.28
N TRP A 167 -9.25 2.18 -5.63
CA TRP A 167 -9.12 2.20 -4.17
C TRP A 167 -9.82 0.99 -3.52
N ASP A 168 -9.72 -0.16 -4.19
CA ASP A 168 -10.43 -1.39 -3.85
C ASP A 168 -9.47 -2.38 -3.18
N LEU A 169 -9.25 -2.19 -1.88
CA LEU A 169 -8.41 -3.08 -1.06
C LEU A 169 -9.00 -4.49 -0.91
N ALA A 170 -10.33 -4.61 -0.98
CA ALA A 170 -11.00 -5.91 -0.86
C ALA A 170 -10.77 -6.73 -2.14
N GLY A 171 -10.94 -6.11 -3.30
CA GLY A 171 -10.63 -6.67 -4.60
C GLY A 171 -9.14 -6.95 -4.77
N GLU A 172 -8.25 -6.07 -4.28
CA GLU A 172 -6.81 -6.35 -4.22
C GLU A 172 -6.53 -7.65 -3.48
N ASN A 173 -6.99 -7.77 -2.22
CA ASN A 173 -6.77 -8.97 -1.43
C ASN A 173 -7.41 -10.20 -2.08
N ALA A 174 -8.59 -10.08 -2.68
CA ALA A 174 -9.24 -11.19 -3.38
C ALA A 174 -8.41 -11.72 -4.56
N GLU A 175 -7.84 -10.84 -5.39
CA GLU A 175 -6.95 -11.24 -6.49
C GLU A 175 -5.66 -11.89 -5.97
N LEU A 176 -5.08 -11.36 -4.89
CA LEU A 176 -3.86 -11.94 -4.29
C LEU A 176 -4.12 -13.31 -3.66
N GLN A 177 -5.26 -13.49 -2.98
CA GLN A 177 -5.66 -14.80 -2.47
C GLN A 177 -5.92 -15.79 -3.62
N HIS A 178 -6.49 -15.32 -4.74
CA HIS A 178 -6.66 -16.16 -5.92
C HIS A 178 -5.31 -16.56 -6.54
N ALA A 179 -4.36 -15.62 -6.64
CA ALA A 179 -3.00 -15.91 -7.08
C ALA A 179 -2.33 -17.00 -6.22
N LEU A 180 -2.49 -16.96 -4.90
CA LEU A 180 -1.99 -18.02 -4.01
C LEU A 180 -2.73 -19.35 -4.15
N GLN A 181 -4.02 -19.35 -4.50
CA GLN A 181 -4.74 -20.59 -4.79
C GLN A 181 -4.22 -21.24 -6.08
N LEU A 182 -3.86 -20.43 -7.09
CA LEU A 182 -3.28 -20.89 -8.34
C LEU A 182 -1.84 -21.38 -8.16
N ASP A 183 -1.02 -20.62 -7.44
CA ASP A 183 0.36 -20.98 -7.08
C ASP A 183 0.70 -20.55 -5.63
N PRO A 184 0.61 -21.48 -4.66
CA PRO A 184 0.93 -21.20 -3.25
C PRO A 184 2.35 -20.70 -3.00
N ASN A 185 3.28 -20.92 -3.94
CA ASN A 185 4.68 -20.51 -3.84
C ASN A 185 5.01 -19.33 -4.78
N SER A 186 4.00 -18.62 -5.29
CA SER A 186 4.20 -17.44 -6.13
C SER A 186 4.89 -16.32 -5.34
N ALA A 187 6.18 -16.10 -5.61
CA ALA A 187 6.95 -15.04 -4.96
C ALA A 187 6.34 -13.64 -5.16
N PRO A 188 5.84 -13.27 -6.37
CA PRO A 188 5.10 -12.02 -6.55
C PRO A 188 3.87 -11.92 -5.63
N ALA A 189 3.04 -12.97 -5.52
CA ALA A 189 1.85 -12.93 -4.68
C ALA A 189 2.19 -12.71 -3.20
N HIS A 190 3.19 -13.43 -2.69
CA HIS A 190 3.69 -13.24 -1.32
C HIS A 190 4.27 -11.83 -1.12
N PHE A 191 5.00 -11.29 -2.11
CA PHE A 191 5.52 -9.93 -2.06
C PHE A 191 4.38 -8.90 -1.95
N PHE A 192 3.39 -8.93 -2.83
CA PHE A 192 2.29 -7.97 -2.79
C PHE A 192 1.43 -8.12 -1.52
N LEU A 193 1.15 -9.35 -1.08
CA LEU A 193 0.47 -9.58 0.20
C LEU A 193 1.22 -9.03 1.40
N SER A 194 2.56 -9.02 1.36
CA SER A 194 3.38 -8.46 2.43
C SER A 194 3.21 -6.95 2.60
N LEU A 195 2.77 -6.25 1.56
CA LEU A 195 2.56 -4.80 1.59
C LEU A 195 1.28 -4.42 2.35
N LEU A 196 0.23 -5.24 2.30
CA LEU A 196 -1.05 -4.99 2.96
C LEU A 196 -0.93 -4.64 4.45
N PRO A 197 -0.31 -5.47 5.31
CA PRO A 197 -0.11 -5.12 6.72
C PRO A 197 0.77 -3.88 6.90
N LEU A 198 1.78 -3.65 6.04
CA LEU A 198 2.59 -2.42 6.09
C LEU A 198 1.74 -1.17 5.81
N PHE A 199 0.83 -1.23 4.83
CA PHE A 199 -0.12 -0.15 4.52
C PHE A 199 -1.12 0.12 5.65
N ARG A 200 -1.42 -0.89 6.47
CA ARG A 200 -2.23 -0.76 7.70
C ARG A 200 -1.43 -0.29 8.91
N GLY A 201 -0.10 -0.15 8.79
CA GLY A 201 0.79 0.18 9.91
C GLY A 201 1.10 -1.00 10.84
N GLU A 202 0.75 -2.24 10.44
CA GLU A 202 1.04 -3.48 11.15
C GLU A 202 2.50 -3.92 10.88
N LEU A 203 3.45 -3.10 11.33
CA LEU A 203 4.84 -3.13 10.86
C LEU A 203 5.56 -4.46 11.09
N LYS A 204 5.32 -5.11 12.25
CA LYS A 204 5.98 -6.38 12.61
C LYS A 204 5.48 -7.54 11.75
N GLU A 205 4.17 -7.57 11.51
CA GLU A 205 3.53 -8.58 10.67
C GLU A 205 3.97 -8.41 9.23
N GLY A 206 3.91 -7.17 8.70
CA GLY A 206 4.36 -6.89 7.34
C GLY A 206 5.82 -7.23 7.11
N LEU A 207 6.72 -6.90 8.05
CA LEU A 207 8.12 -7.33 7.94
C LEU A 207 8.25 -8.86 7.87
N GLN A 208 7.49 -9.61 8.67
CA GLN A 208 7.53 -11.06 8.62
C GLN A 208 7.10 -11.60 7.24
N PHE A 209 6.01 -11.06 6.68
CA PHE A 209 5.57 -11.44 5.33
C PHE A 209 6.60 -11.10 4.24
N VAL A 210 7.28 -9.94 4.33
CA VAL A 210 8.33 -9.58 3.37
C VAL A 210 9.48 -10.59 3.43
N LEU A 211 9.90 -10.98 4.64
CA LEU A 211 10.95 -11.98 4.85
C LEU A 211 10.54 -13.39 4.37
N ASP A 212 9.26 -13.71 4.39
CA ASP A 212 8.75 -14.96 3.83
C ASP A 212 8.74 -14.93 2.29
N ALA A 213 8.35 -13.80 1.69
CA ALA A 213 8.47 -13.59 0.24
C ALA A 213 9.93 -13.70 -0.23
N GLU A 214 10.87 -13.18 0.56
CA GLU A 214 12.31 -13.27 0.27
C GLU A 214 12.85 -14.69 0.24
N LYS A 215 12.33 -15.60 1.08
CA LYS A 215 12.73 -17.02 1.03
C LYS A 215 12.32 -17.67 -0.29
N LEU A 216 11.25 -17.19 -0.91
CA LEU A 216 10.76 -17.69 -2.20
C LEU A 216 11.58 -17.13 -3.36
N ASP A 217 11.97 -15.85 -3.30
CA ASP A 217 12.84 -15.21 -4.30
C ASP A 217 13.99 -14.40 -3.65
N PRO A 218 15.10 -15.06 -3.26
CA PRO A 218 16.21 -14.43 -2.56
C PRO A 218 17.08 -13.54 -3.46
N VAL A 219 16.82 -13.50 -4.78
CA VAL A 219 17.58 -12.68 -5.74
C VAL A 219 16.77 -11.49 -6.26
N SER A 220 15.59 -11.25 -5.70
CA SER A 220 14.74 -10.11 -6.03
C SER A 220 15.22 -8.81 -5.37
N PRO A 221 15.69 -7.82 -6.14
CA PRO A 221 16.12 -6.55 -5.56
C PRO A 221 14.94 -5.76 -4.96
N ILE A 222 13.72 -5.88 -5.50
CA ILE A 222 12.54 -5.20 -4.95
C ILE A 222 12.15 -5.75 -3.58
N ILE A 223 12.21 -7.06 -3.37
CA ILE A 223 11.89 -7.66 -2.07
C ILE A 223 12.90 -7.20 -1.02
N SER A 224 14.21 -7.23 -1.36
CA SER A 224 15.29 -6.71 -0.51
C SER A 224 15.13 -5.21 -0.20
N TYR A 225 14.73 -4.40 -1.20
CA TYR A 225 14.43 -2.98 -1.03
C TYR A 225 13.28 -2.75 -0.03
N VAL A 226 12.19 -3.49 -0.16
CA VAL A 226 11.03 -3.38 0.74
C VAL A 226 11.35 -3.91 2.13
N ALA A 227 12.15 -4.99 2.24
CA ALA A 227 12.63 -5.48 3.53
C ALA A 227 13.44 -4.41 4.27
N THR A 228 14.31 -3.70 3.54
CA THR A 228 15.06 -2.55 4.09
C THR A 228 14.13 -1.47 4.63
N ALA A 229 13.11 -1.07 3.86
CA ALA A 229 12.12 -0.08 4.30
C ALA A 229 11.30 -0.56 5.51
N ALA A 230 10.90 -1.83 5.53
CA ALA A 230 10.15 -2.44 6.63
C ALA A 230 11.01 -2.55 7.91
N TYR A 231 12.31 -2.86 7.79
CA TYR A 231 13.23 -2.81 8.93
C TYR A 231 13.34 -1.39 9.50
N LEU A 232 13.47 -0.37 8.66
CA LEU A 232 13.49 1.03 9.11
C LEU A 232 12.20 1.44 9.81
N ALA A 233 11.05 1.06 9.25
CA ALA A 233 9.76 1.34 9.86
C ALA A 233 9.64 0.72 11.26
N ASN A 234 10.24 -0.45 11.48
CA ASN A 234 10.32 -1.15 12.77
C ASN A 234 11.47 -0.67 13.68
N ASP A 235 12.12 0.46 13.38
CA ASP A 235 13.28 1.00 14.12
C ASP A 235 14.48 0.04 14.21
N ARG A 236 14.57 -0.94 13.30
CA ARG A 236 15.67 -1.90 13.19
C ARG A 236 16.73 -1.41 12.20
N ILE A 237 17.38 -0.30 12.56
CA ILE A 237 18.27 0.45 11.66
C ILE A 237 19.47 -0.38 11.17
N ASP A 238 20.11 -1.17 12.05
CA ASP A 238 21.28 -1.99 11.66
C ASP A 238 20.91 -3.12 10.69
N ASP A 239 19.75 -3.74 10.88
CA ASP A 239 19.22 -4.75 9.97
C ASP A 239 18.87 -4.12 8.62
N ALA A 240 18.26 -2.92 8.62
CA ALA A 240 18.00 -2.18 7.41
C ALA A 240 19.28 -1.84 6.62
N ILE A 241 20.37 -1.45 7.31
CA ILE A 241 21.65 -1.21 6.62
C ILE A 241 22.18 -2.49 5.99
N THR A 242 22.12 -3.61 6.71
CA THR A 242 22.60 -4.90 6.21
C THR A 242 21.81 -5.33 4.97
N GLU A 243 20.48 -5.22 5.03
CA GLU A 243 19.61 -5.60 3.92
C GLU A 243 19.72 -4.62 2.74
N GLY A 244 19.83 -3.32 3.00
CA GLY A 244 20.03 -2.32 1.96
C GLY A 244 21.35 -2.47 1.22
N GLN A 245 22.40 -2.93 1.91
CA GLN A 245 23.67 -3.29 1.28
C GLN A 245 23.50 -4.50 0.35
N ARG A 246 22.68 -5.48 0.74
CA ARG A 246 22.35 -6.63 -0.11
C ARG A 246 21.55 -6.20 -1.35
N THR A 247 20.62 -5.25 -1.24
CA THR A 247 19.93 -4.68 -2.42
C THR A 247 20.95 -4.20 -3.47
N LEU A 248 22.00 -3.48 -3.04
CA LEU A 248 23.05 -3.00 -3.94
C LEU A 248 24.05 -4.08 -4.40
N GLN A 249 24.16 -5.20 -3.69
CA GLN A 249 24.89 -6.37 -4.16
C GLN A 249 24.14 -7.11 -5.28
N LEU A 250 22.81 -7.17 -5.18
CA LEU A 250 21.94 -7.74 -6.21
C LEU A 250 21.92 -6.86 -7.48
N ASP A 251 21.78 -5.56 -7.30
CA ASP A 251 21.94 -4.58 -8.37
C ASP A 251 22.50 -3.25 -7.84
N PRO A 252 23.75 -2.88 -8.21
CA PRO A 252 24.40 -1.67 -7.73
C PRO A 252 23.70 -0.36 -8.04
N ASN A 253 22.76 -0.36 -9.00
CA ASN A 253 22.01 0.81 -9.41
C ASN A 253 20.51 0.65 -9.15
N TYR A 254 20.14 -0.19 -8.19
CA TYR A 254 18.73 -0.38 -7.83
C TYR A 254 18.19 0.77 -6.99
N PHE A 255 17.44 1.67 -7.63
CA PHE A 255 16.74 2.77 -6.99
C PHE A 255 15.29 2.76 -7.46
N TYR A 256 14.33 2.55 -6.55
CA TYR A 256 12.91 2.53 -6.90
C TYR A 256 12.29 3.92 -6.76
N LEU A 257 11.99 4.38 -5.54
CA LEU A 257 11.54 5.76 -5.28
C LEU A 257 12.72 6.70 -5.00
N ASP A 258 13.59 6.26 -4.08
CA ASP A 258 14.87 6.86 -3.72
C ASP A 258 15.72 5.76 -3.04
N SER A 259 16.90 6.08 -2.48
CA SER A 259 17.74 5.10 -1.80
C SER A 259 17.30 4.83 -0.34
N VAL A 260 16.67 3.68 -0.09
CA VAL A 260 16.32 3.22 1.28
C VAL A 260 17.54 2.88 2.14
N LEU A 261 18.65 2.44 1.53
CA LEU A 261 19.91 2.27 2.26
C LEU A 261 20.46 3.62 2.73
N ALA A 262 20.38 4.66 1.89
CA ALA A 262 20.76 6.01 2.29
C ALA A 262 19.85 6.54 3.40
N ALA A 263 18.55 6.23 3.37
CA ALA A 263 17.64 6.53 4.48
C ALA A 263 18.09 5.83 5.77
N ALA A 264 18.50 4.57 5.70
CA ALA A 264 19.02 3.83 6.86
C ALA A 264 20.29 4.47 7.44
N TYR A 265 21.23 4.87 6.59
CA TYR A 265 22.42 5.61 7.03
C TYR A 265 22.06 6.96 7.65
N ARG A 266 21.10 7.70 7.06
CA ARG A 266 20.61 8.97 7.60
C ARG A 266 20.00 8.79 8.99
N GLU A 267 19.13 7.81 9.20
CA GLU A 267 18.50 7.55 10.50
C GLU A 267 19.52 7.06 11.55
N LYS A 268 20.61 6.41 11.12
CA LYS A 268 21.75 6.09 11.99
C LYS A 268 22.59 7.32 12.38
N GLY A 269 22.38 8.46 11.71
CA GLY A 269 23.21 9.67 11.83
C GLY A 269 24.46 9.66 10.97
N ASN A 270 24.62 8.67 10.08
CA ASN A 270 25.76 8.57 9.17
C ASN A 270 25.51 9.36 7.87
N PHE A 271 25.49 10.68 8.00
CA PHE A 271 25.15 11.58 6.91
C PHE A 271 26.06 11.51 5.66
N PRO A 272 27.38 11.31 5.75
CA PRO A 272 28.23 11.28 4.57
C PRO A 272 27.87 10.15 3.60
N GLU A 273 27.63 8.95 4.11
CA GLU A 273 27.25 7.76 3.32
C GLU A 273 25.83 7.90 2.75
N ALA A 274 24.91 8.49 3.52
CA ALA A 274 23.59 8.84 3.02
C ALA A 274 23.67 9.81 1.83
N ILE A 275 24.43 10.91 1.97
CA ILE A 275 24.62 11.90 0.92
C ILE A 275 25.24 11.27 -0.33
N ALA A 276 26.26 10.42 -0.17
CA ALA A 276 26.92 9.77 -1.30
C ALA A 276 25.96 8.89 -2.10
N LEU A 277 25.14 8.08 -1.44
CA LEU A 277 24.16 7.23 -2.09
C LEU A 277 23.02 8.01 -2.74
N TYR A 278 22.49 9.04 -2.06
CA TYR A 278 21.46 9.90 -2.65
C TYR A 278 21.98 10.69 -3.85
N THR A 279 23.22 11.15 -3.81
CA THR A 279 23.88 11.82 -4.96
C THR A 279 23.98 10.84 -6.13
N LYS A 280 24.42 9.61 -5.87
CA LYS A 280 24.48 8.56 -6.90
C LYS A 280 23.09 8.26 -7.51
N ALA A 281 22.05 8.16 -6.68
CA ALA A 281 20.68 7.93 -7.14
C ALA A 281 20.17 9.09 -8.01
N GLN A 282 20.42 10.34 -7.59
CA GLN A 282 20.10 11.54 -8.35
C GLN A 282 20.84 11.61 -9.70
N GLU A 283 22.12 11.22 -9.73
CA GLU A 283 22.89 11.16 -10.98
C GLU A 283 22.35 10.10 -11.95
N ALA A 284 21.96 8.93 -11.43
CA ALA A 284 21.42 7.83 -12.23
C ALA A 284 20.02 8.11 -12.79
N THR A 285 19.16 8.77 -12.01
CA THR A 285 17.76 9.06 -12.39
C THR A 285 17.59 10.43 -13.05
N HIS A 286 18.60 11.30 -12.91
CA HIS A 286 18.53 12.72 -13.23
C HIS A 286 17.40 13.48 -12.51
N VAL A 287 16.83 12.93 -11.44
CA VAL A 287 15.78 13.56 -10.61
C VAL A 287 16.41 14.03 -9.30
N PRO A 288 16.12 15.25 -8.82
CA PRO A 288 16.59 15.69 -7.51
C PRO A 288 16.20 14.70 -6.42
N SER A 289 17.09 14.33 -5.50
CA SER A 289 16.78 13.35 -4.45
C SER A 289 16.04 14.00 -3.27
N SER A 290 14.82 13.53 -3.01
CA SER A 290 14.06 13.90 -1.80
C SER A 290 14.79 13.50 -0.52
N GLY A 291 15.41 12.32 -0.49
CA GLY A 291 16.15 11.84 0.65
C GLY A 291 17.40 12.68 0.95
N LEU A 292 18.04 13.25 -0.07
CA LEU A 292 19.12 14.23 0.10
C LEU A 292 18.63 15.51 0.79
N ALA A 293 17.48 16.05 0.37
CA ALA A 293 16.88 17.22 1.01
C ALA A 293 16.53 16.95 2.48
N ILE A 294 15.91 15.80 2.76
CA ILE A 294 15.60 15.38 4.14
C ILE A 294 16.88 15.24 4.97
N THR A 295 17.95 14.70 4.38
CA THR A 295 19.26 14.60 5.03
C THR A 295 19.81 15.97 5.39
N TYR A 296 19.78 16.94 4.46
CA TYR A 296 20.21 18.31 4.74
C TYR A 296 19.37 18.98 5.81
N THR A 297 18.05 18.77 5.83
CA THR A 297 17.21 19.26 6.92
C THR A 297 17.62 18.69 8.27
N ARG A 298 17.89 17.38 8.36
CA ARG A 298 18.39 16.73 9.60
C ARG A 298 19.74 17.28 10.06
N MET A 299 20.56 17.79 9.14
CA MET A 299 21.84 18.46 9.42
C MET A 299 21.70 19.96 9.77
N GLY A 300 20.49 20.52 9.76
CA GLY A 300 20.26 21.96 9.93
C GLY A 300 20.62 22.81 8.70
N ARG A 301 20.80 22.19 7.54
CA ARG A 301 21.14 22.83 6.24
C ARG A 301 19.88 23.15 5.46
N GLU A 302 19.05 24.02 6.02
CA GLU A 302 17.70 24.28 5.53
C GLU A 302 17.68 24.94 4.13
N MET A 303 18.64 25.81 3.82
CA MET A 303 18.71 26.44 2.49
C MET A 303 18.93 25.40 1.39
N GLU A 304 19.86 24.46 1.59
CA GLU A 304 20.09 23.39 0.62
C GLU A 304 18.88 22.47 0.45
N ALA A 305 18.20 22.14 1.55
CA ALA A 305 16.98 21.35 1.51
C ALA A 305 15.84 22.06 0.75
N ARG A 306 15.62 23.35 1.01
CA ARG A 306 14.62 24.17 0.29
C ARG A 306 14.96 24.34 -1.19
N ASN A 307 16.25 24.44 -1.54
CA ASN A 307 16.68 24.49 -2.93
C ASN A 307 16.33 23.18 -3.66
N ILE A 308 16.58 22.02 -3.05
CA ILE A 308 16.19 20.73 -3.63
C ILE A 308 14.67 20.60 -3.73
N LEU A 309 13.92 21.04 -2.71
CA LEU A 309 12.46 21.08 -2.77
C LEU A 309 11.96 21.88 -3.98
N ALA A 310 12.50 23.08 -4.22
CA ALA A 310 12.15 23.89 -5.38
C ALA A 310 12.51 23.19 -6.70
N GLN A 311 13.65 22.48 -6.76
CA GLN A 311 14.03 21.70 -7.94
C GLN A 311 13.09 20.52 -8.20
N LEU A 312 12.63 19.82 -7.14
CA LEU A 312 11.64 18.75 -7.25
C LEU A 312 10.32 19.26 -7.83
N VAL A 313 9.82 20.38 -7.31
CA VAL A 313 8.59 21.02 -7.79
C VAL A 313 8.75 21.47 -9.24
N GLN A 314 9.86 22.13 -9.58
CA GLN A 314 10.13 22.56 -10.96
C GLN A 314 10.30 21.37 -11.93
N ALA A 315 10.85 20.24 -11.47
CA ALA A 315 11.01 19.07 -12.31
C ALA A 315 9.66 18.48 -12.78
N ARG A 316 8.57 18.70 -12.03
CA ARG A 316 7.21 18.27 -12.41
C ARG A 316 6.68 18.92 -13.68
N ASP A 317 7.24 20.07 -14.08
CA ASP A 317 6.89 20.74 -15.34
C ASP A 317 7.35 19.95 -16.58
N LYS A 318 8.35 19.08 -16.41
CA LYS A 318 9.04 18.39 -17.52
C LYS A 318 8.86 16.88 -17.50
N ARG A 319 8.65 16.29 -16.33
CA ARG A 319 8.53 14.84 -16.13
C ARG A 319 7.68 14.52 -14.91
N TYR A 320 7.30 13.26 -14.75
CA TYR A 320 6.68 12.84 -13.51
C TYR A 320 7.69 12.87 -12.35
N VAL A 321 7.26 13.40 -11.19
CA VAL A 321 7.97 13.34 -9.92
C VAL A 321 6.91 13.08 -8.86
N SER A 322 7.07 12.02 -8.06
CA SER A 322 6.10 11.58 -7.07
C SER A 322 5.73 12.70 -6.07
N ALA A 323 4.44 13.03 -5.96
CA ALA A 323 3.95 14.03 -5.01
C ALA A 323 4.23 13.67 -3.54
N PRO A 324 4.08 12.40 -3.10
CA PRO A 324 4.48 11.99 -1.75
C PRO A 324 5.95 12.27 -1.43
N LEU A 325 6.89 12.16 -2.38
CA LEU A 325 8.29 12.49 -2.12
C LEU A 325 8.50 13.99 -1.85
N ILE A 326 7.73 14.86 -2.51
CA ILE A 326 7.74 16.31 -2.24
C ILE A 326 7.12 16.60 -0.86
N ALA A 327 6.03 15.89 -0.52
CA ALA A 327 5.42 15.96 0.80
C ALA A 327 6.37 15.51 1.92
N ALA A 328 7.19 14.49 1.69
CA ALA A 328 8.19 14.00 2.65
C ALA A 328 9.24 15.08 2.96
N VAL A 329 9.73 15.79 1.94
CA VAL A 329 10.68 16.91 2.13
C VAL A 329 10.03 18.05 2.91
N SER A 330 8.80 18.42 2.57
CA SER A 330 8.04 19.47 3.27
C SER A 330 7.78 19.11 4.73
N THR A 331 7.46 17.84 4.99
CA THR A 331 7.31 17.28 6.34
C THR A 331 8.61 17.41 7.13
N ALA A 332 9.75 17.06 6.53
CA ALA A 332 11.05 17.17 7.19
C ALA A 332 11.40 18.62 7.54
N LEU A 333 11.06 19.58 6.66
CA LEU A 333 11.22 21.03 6.88
C LEU A 333 10.24 21.61 7.92
N GLY A 334 9.27 20.82 8.39
CA GLY A 334 8.25 21.25 9.35
C GLY A 334 7.10 22.03 8.72
N ASP A 335 7.03 22.12 7.38
CA ASP A 335 5.94 22.78 6.66
C ASP A 335 4.78 21.81 6.42
N LYS A 336 3.93 21.69 7.44
CA LYS A 336 2.79 20.75 7.42
C LYS A 336 1.74 21.13 6.38
N GLU A 337 1.53 22.43 6.13
CA GLU A 337 0.53 22.87 5.16
C GLU A 337 0.94 22.47 3.74
N GLU A 338 2.21 22.72 3.38
CA GLU A 338 2.76 22.28 2.11
C GLU A 338 2.80 20.75 2.01
N ALA A 339 3.16 20.05 3.09
CA ALA A 339 3.13 18.59 3.12
C ALA A 339 1.73 18.03 2.81
N PHE A 340 0.67 18.53 3.47
CA PHE A 340 -0.69 18.09 3.19
C PHE A 340 -1.19 18.52 1.81
N HIS A 341 -0.78 19.69 1.31
CA HIS A 341 -1.08 20.08 -0.07
C HIS A 341 -0.59 19.02 -1.07
N TRP A 342 0.68 18.60 -0.97
CA TRP A 342 1.23 17.57 -1.85
C TRP A 342 0.62 16.18 -1.62
N LEU A 343 0.22 15.84 -0.40
CA LEU A 343 -0.51 14.59 -0.15
C LEU A 343 -1.91 14.59 -0.77
N GLU A 344 -2.61 15.73 -0.81
CA GLU A 344 -3.89 15.85 -1.53
C GLU A 344 -3.67 15.79 -3.05
N VAL A 345 -2.60 16.41 -3.58
CA VAL A 345 -2.22 16.23 -5.00
C VAL A 345 -1.98 14.75 -5.31
N ALA A 346 -1.25 14.03 -4.44
CA ALA A 346 -1.02 12.60 -4.60
C ALA A 346 -2.33 11.79 -4.58
N TYR A 347 -3.32 12.23 -3.80
CA TYR A 347 -4.63 11.58 -3.70
C TYR A 347 -5.40 11.76 -5.01
N ASP A 348 -5.44 12.99 -5.51
CA ASP A 348 -6.07 13.31 -6.79
C ASP A 348 -5.37 12.61 -7.97
N GLU A 349 -4.07 12.37 -7.88
CA GLU A 349 -3.28 11.61 -8.88
C GLU A 349 -3.42 10.09 -8.76
N HIS A 350 -4.10 9.58 -7.72
CA HIS A 350 -4.13 8.16 -7.39
C HIS A 350 -2.73 7.55 -7.30
N SER A 351 -1.81 8.23 -6.60
CA SER A 351 -0.45 7.72 -6.41
C SER A 351 -0.45 6.50 -5.50
N GLY A 352 0.06 5.36 -5.98
CA GLY A 352 0.16 4.13 -5.21
C GLY A 352 1.10 4.25 -3.99
N VAL A 353 2.00 5.24 -4.00
CA VAL A 353 2.92 5.57 -2.91
C VAL A 353 2.19 6.16 -1.69
N LEU A 354 0.94 6.63 -1.84
CA LEU A 354 0.19 7.20 -0.70
C LEU A 354 -0.01 6.19 0.43
N GLN A 355 -0.15 4.91 0.15
CA GLN A 355 -0.30 3.90 1.20
C GLN A 355 1.02 3.60 1.93
N TRP A 356 2.16 3.95 1.33
CA TRP A 356 3.47 3.79 1.96
C TRP A 356 3.70 4.82 3.07
N ILE A 357 3.02 5.97 3.02
CA ILE A 357 3.17 7.03 4.04
C ILE A 357 2.77 6.54 5.44
N ALA A 358 1.96 5.47 5.52
CA ALA A 358 1.56 4.85 6.78
C ALA A 358 2.74 4.26 7.57
N PHE A 359 3.80 3.81 6.90
CA PHE A 359 4.94 3.16 7.54
C PHE A 359 6.30 3.84 7.29
N LEU A 360 6.40 4.70 6.28
CA LEU A 360 7.66 5.39 5.97
C LEU A 360 8.05 6.39 7.10
N PRO A 361 9.26 6.28 7.68
CA PRO A 361 9.69 7.11 8.81
C PRO A 361 9.59 8.63 8.59
N GLU A 362 9.73 9.07 7.33
CA GLU A 362 9.67 10.47 6.91
C GLU A 362 8.34 11.15 7.29
N PHE A 363 7.25 10.39 7.36
CA PHE A 363 5.91 10.91 7.64
C PHE A 363 5.51 10.82 9.11
N ARG A 364 6.33 10.23 9.99
CA ARG A 364 6.02 10.09 11.43
C ARG A 364 5.63 11.41 12.10
N ALA A 365 6.20 12.53 11.66
CA ALA A 365 5.87 13.87 12.18
C ALA A 365 4.41 14.30 11.88
N LEU A 366 3.77 13.73 10.85
CA LEU A 366 2.38 13.98 10.50
C LEU A 366 1.39 13.10 11.27
N HIS A 367 1.82 11.98 11.88
CA HIS A 367 0.92 11.05 12.57
C HIS A 367 0.15 11.69 13.74
N SER A 368 0.70 12.76 14.32
CA SER A 368 0.05 13.54 15.39
C SER A 368 -0.93 14.61 14.88
N ASP A 369 -0.94 14.91 13.57
CA ASP A 369 -1.85 15.86 12.95
C ASP A 369 -3.20 15.19 12.64
N ALA A 370 -4.30 15.82 13.02
CA ALA A 370 -5.64 15.25 12.87
C ALA A 370 -6.04 14.96 11.41
N ARG A 371 -5.39 15.61 10.43
CA ARG A 371 -5.64 15.37 9.00
C ARG A 371 -5.05 14.05 8.51
N PHE A 372 -3.98 13.56 9.14
CA PHE A 372 -3.26 12.38 8.66
C PHE A 372 -4.08 11.09 8.78
N PRO A 373 -4.71 10.76 9.92
CA PRO A 373 -5.61 9.61 10.00
C PRO A 373 -6.79 9.69 9.03
N HIS A 374 -7.31 10.89 8.76
CA HIS A 374 -8.40 11.10 7.80
C HIS A 374 -7.94 10.83 6.36
N LEU A 375 -6.72 11.23 6.00
CA LEU A 375 -6.13 10.89 4.70
C LEU A 375 -5.93 9.36 4.57
N LEU A 376 -5.37 8.71 5.59
CA LEU A 376 -5.22 7.25 5.61
C LEU A 376 -6.57 6.55 5.48
N GLN A 377 -7.61 7.03 6.17
CA GLN A 377 -8.95 6.47 6.03
C GLN A 377 -9.50 6.62 4.60
N ARG A 378 -9.23 7.73 3.91
CA ARG A 378 -9.69 7.94 2.52
C ARG A 378 -9.03 7.01 1.51
N ILE A 379 -7.76 6.65 1.72
CA ILE A 379 -7.00 5.75 0.84
C ILE A 379 -7.12 4.27 1.24
N SER A 380 -7.62 4.00 2.46
CA SER A 380 -7.89 2.65 2.97
C SER A 380 -9.38 2.29 2.97
N ALA A 381 -10.28 3.25 2.79
CA ALA A 381 -11.69 2.99 2.57
C ALA A 381 -11.83 2.35 1.19
N SER A 382 -12.22 1.06 1.17
CA SER A 382 -12.60 0.43 -0.07
C SER A 382 -13.70 1.26 -0.72
N HIS A 383 -13.60 1.55 -2.02
CA HIS A 383 -14.71 2.19 -2.75
C HIS A 383 -15.91 1.24 -2.94
N ASP A 384 -15.94 0.12 -2.20
CA ASP A 384 -17.13 -0.69 -1.88
C ASP A 384 -18.08 0.02 -0.92
N THR A 385 -17.83 1.28 -0.56
CA THR A 385 -18.81 2.07 0.20
C THR A 385 -20.06 2.30 -0.65
N ILE A 386 -21.06 1.46 -0.40
CA ILE A 386 -22.37 1.47 -1.05
C ILE A 386 -23.19 2.66 -0.54
N LEU A 387 -22.93 3.13 0.68
CA LEU A 387 -23.67 4.22 1.32
C LEU A 387 -22.73 5.36 1.72
N LYS A 388 -23.16 6.59 1.47
CA LYS A 388 -22.41 7.81 1.84
C LYS A 388 -23.28 8.78 2.62
N ILE A 389 -22.75 9.36 3.69
CA ILE A 389 -23.38 10.46 4.41
C ILE A 389 -23.27 11.70 3.51
N THR A 390 -24.40 12.31 3.16
CA THR A 390 -24.45 13.52 2.34
C THR A 390 -24.52 14.78 3.19
N GLU A 391 -25.20 14.73 4.33
CA GLU A 391 -25.36 15.88 5.23
C GLU A 391 -25.45 15.45 6.69
N THR A 392 -25.02 16.35 7.58
CA THR A 392 -25.20 16.29 9.03
C THR A 392 -25.43 17.71 9.53
N THR A 393 -26.69 18.13 9.64
CA THR A 393 -27.07 19.50 10.00
C THR A 393 -27.70 19.50 11.38
N LEU A 394 -27.02 20.11 12.36
CA LEU A 394 -27.52 20.29 13.72
C LEU A 394 -28.29 21.61 13.81
N SER A 395 -29.48 21.58 14.39
CA SER A 395 -30.32 22.75 14.67
C SER A 395 -30.75 22.77 16.13
N GLU A 396 -30.71 23.94 16.76
CA GLU A 396 -31.20 24.12 18.13
C GLU A 396 -32.69 24.45 18.11
N ILE A 397 -33.45 23.80 18.98
CA ILE A 397 -34.88 24.03 19.19
C ILE A 397 -35.05 24.80 20.50
N ASN A 398 -35.79 25.91 20.43
CA ASN A 398 -36.17 26.64 21.63
C ASN A 398 -37.27 25.88 22.38
N ASP A 399 -36.87 25.15 23.43
CA ASP A 399 -37.77 24.42 24.32
C ASP A 399 -37.66 24.99 25.74
N PRO A 400 -38.68 25.70 26.24
CA PRO A 400 -38.66 26.28 27.58
C PRO A 400 -38.44 25.28 28.72
N LYS A 401 -38.75 23.99 28.50
CA LYS A 401 -38.64 22.91 29.49
C LYS A 401 -37.30 22.17 29.41
N ALA A 402 -36.54 22.32 28.33
CA ALA A 402 -35.23 21.71 28.15
C ALA A 402 -34.10 22.69 28.45
N GLN A 403 -33.01 22.17 29.03
CA GLN A 403 -31.74 22.90 29.13
C GLN A 403 -31.13 23.06 27.73
N SER A 404 -31.24 22.02 26.90
CA SER A 404 -30.80 22.03 25.52
C SER A 404 -31.66 21.04 24.72
N HIS A 405 -32.10 21.46 23.54
CA HIS A 405 -32.88 20.62 22.63
C HIS A 405 -32.30 20.82 21.22
N PHE A 406 -31.81 19.75 20.61
CA PHE A 406 -31.29 19.77 19.25
C PHE A 406 -31.96 18.73 18.37
N THR A 407 -32.05 19.04 17.07
CA THR A 407 -32.30 18.06 16.02
C THR A 407 -31.09 17.96 15.11
N LEU A 408 -30.69 16.74 14.80
CA LEU A 408 -29.66 16.43 13.82
C LEU A 408 -30.31 15.80 12.60
N LYS A 409 -30.28 16.51 11.48
CA LYS A 409 -30.67 15.96 10.18
C LYS A 409 -29.47 15.25 9.55
N VAL A 410 -29.65 13.96 9.25
CA VAL A 410 -28.64 13.08 8.63
C VAL A 410 -29.14 12.63 7.28
N GLY A 411 -28.42 12.96 6.22
CA GLY A 411 -28.69 12.45 4.87
C GLY A 411 -27.74 11.32 4.53
N VAL A 412 -28.27 10.22 4.00
CA VAL A 412 -27.48 9.07 3.52
C VAL A 412 -27.94 8.73 2.11
N LYS A 413 -27.00 8.61 1.19
CA LYS A 413 -27.26 8.30 -0.22
C LYS A 413 -26.61 6.98 -0.61
N PRO A 414 -27.36 6.04 -1.21
CA PRO A 414 -26.79 4.85 -1.80
C PRO A 414 -26.15 5.13 -3.17
N ARG A 415 -25.16 4.32 -3.54
CA ARG A 415 -24.58 4.28 -4.87
C ARG A 415 -25.63 3.78 -5.88
N PRO A 416 -25.62 4.25 -7.14
CA PRO A 416 -26.48 3.67 -8.17
C PRO A 416 -26.23 2.16 -8.32
N GLY A 417 -27.31 1.37 -8.32
CA GLY A 417 -27.22 -0.09 -8.45
C GLY A 417 -27.06 -0.86 -7.13
N THR A 418 -27.21 -0.22 -5.97
CA THR A 418 -27.23 -0.89 -4.67
C THR A 418 -28.29 -2.02 -4.63
N PRO A 419 -27.93 -3.26 -4.29
CA PRO A 419 -28.90 -4.35 -4.19
C PRO A 419 -29.88 -4.13 -3.02
N ASN A 420 -31.15 -4.47 -3.23
CA ASN A 420 -32.17 -4.50 -2.18
C ASN A 420 -32.08 -5.81 -1.38
N GLY A 421 -32.51 -5.79 -0.11
CA GLY A 421 -32.53 -6.97 0.78
C GLY A 421 -31.36 -7.05 1.78
N HIS A 422 -30.48 -6.05 1.78
CA HIS A 422 -29.34 -5.94 2.67
C HIS A 422 -29.62 -5.00 3.85
N ALA A 423 -28.97 -5.25 4.99
CA ALA A 423 -29.24 -4.55 6.24
C ALA A 423 -28.47 -3.23 6.31
N VAL A 424 -29.19 -2.11 6.28
CA VAL A 424 -28.60 -0.78 6.49
C VAL A 424 -28.86 -0.30 7.90
N ARG A 425 -27.78 0.08 8.59
CA ARG A 425 -27.86 0.62 9.96
C ARG A 425 -27.23 2.01 10.01
N ILE A 426 -28.00 3.01 10.42
CA ILE A 426 -27.50 4.34 10.75
C ILE A 426 -27.46 4.45 12.26
N VAL A 427 -26.29 4.73 12.81
CA VAL A 427 -26.06 4.92 14.25
C VAL A 427 -25.71 6.36 14.49
N VAL A 428 -26.53 7.05 15.28
CA VAL A 428 -26.22 8.40 15.78
C VAL A 428 -25.91 8.29 17.27
N SER A 429 -24.71 8.72 17.66
CA SER A 429 -24.26 8.73 19.04
C SER A 429 -24.02 10.17 19.47
N PHE A 430 -24.77 10.64 20.46
CA PHE A 430 -24.55 11.95 21.07
C PHE A 430 -23.62 11.83 22.27
N TYR A 431 -22.82 12.87 22.48
CA TYR A 431 -21.83 12.94 23.55
C TYR A 431 -22.00 14.22 24.34
N ASP A 432 -21.71 14.16 25.63
CA ASP A 432 -21.73 15.30 26.54
C ASP A 432 -20.35 15.57 27.13
N LEU A 433 -20.13 16.83 27.49
CA LEU A 433 -19.04 17.25 28.34
C LEU A 433 -19.48 17.27 29.80
N THR A 434 -18.71 16.61 30.66
CA THR A 434 -18.83 16.73 32.12
C THR A 434 -18.30 18.08 32.61
N LYS A 435 -18.49 18.38 33.90
CA LYS A 435 -17.91 19.58 34.55
C LYS A 435 -16.39 19.70 34.36
N ASP A 436 -15.68 18.58 34.30
CA ASP A 436 -14.23 18.52 34.12
C ASP A 436 -13.81 18.47 32.64
N ASN A 437 -14.71 18.82 31.71
CA ASN A 437 -14.51 18.78 30.26
C ASN A 437 -14.13 17.40 29.69
N LYS A 438 -14.54 16.31 30.34
CA LYS A 438 -14.39 14.96 29.76
C LYS A 438 -15.58 14.65 28.86
N MET A 439 -15.30 14.14 27.66
CA MET A 439 -16.32 13.62 26.74
C MET A 439 -16.83 12.26 27.21
N MET A 440 -18.15 12.11 27.28
CA MET A 440 -18.83 10.89 27.71
C MET A 440 -20.05 10.63 26.81
N PRO A 441 -20.47 9.37 26.62
CA PRO A 441 -21.76 9.06 25.99
C PRO A 441 -22.90 9.81 26.69
N THR A 442 -23.84 10.31 25.91
CA THR A 442 -24.92 11.10 26.50
C THR A 442 -25.86 10.27 27.36
N ASN A 443 -26.43 10.91 28.37
CA ASN A 443 -27.59 10.42 29.12
C ASN A 443 -28.85 11.27 28.87
N ALA A 444 -28.84 12.13 27.86
CA ALA A 444 -30.01 12.87 27.42
C ALA A 444 -31.04 11.93 26.75
N GLN A 445 -32.27 12.40 26.60
CA GLN A 445 -33.29 11.68 25.86
C GLN A 445 -33.00 11.79 24.37
N ILE A 446 -32.97 10.66 23.67
CA ILE A 446 -32.72 10.59 22.22
C ILE A 446 -33.96 10.02 21.52
N GLY A 447 -34.38 10.67 20.43
CA GLY A 447 -35.45 10.17 19.56
C GLY A 447 -34.98 10.07 18.11
N TYR A 448 -35.69 9.28 17.30
CA TYR A 448 -35.40 9.08 15.88
C TYR A 448 -36.67 9.18 15.04
N HIS A 449 -36.59 9.91 13.93
CA HIS A 449 -37.70 10.06 13.00
C HIS A 449 -37.19 10.09 11.56
N TRP A 450 -37.75 9.26 10.69
CA TRP A 450 -37.42 9.28 9.27
C TRP A 450 -38.18 10.40 8.56
N LEU A 451 -37.45 11.31 7.89
CA LEU A 451 -38.03 12.40 7.10
C LEU A 451 -38.39 11.95 5.67
N THR A 452 -37.84 10.83 5.22
CA THR A 452 -38.15 10.17 3.94
C THR A 452 -38.44 8.69 4.15
N SER A 453 -39.20 8.08 3.25
CA SER A 453 -39.43 6.62 3.27
C SER A 453 -38.10 5.85 3.33
N ALA A 454 -37.97 4.97 4.31
CA ALA A 454 -36.79 4.13 4.49
C ALA A 454 -36.81 2.85 3.63
N ASN A 455 -37.90 2.61 2.88
CA ASN A 455 -38.15 1.35 2.17
C ASN A 455 -37.23 1.19 0.96
N GLY A 456 -36.18 0.37 1.11
CA GLY A 456 -35.36 -0.22 0.04
C GLY A 456 -34.26 0.68 -0.54
N TRP A 457 -32.98 0.35 -0.37
CA TRP A 457 -31.78 1.15 -0.73
C TRP A 457 -31.36 1.13 -2.21
N ALA A 458 -32.15 0.55 -3.11
CA ALA A 458 -31.82 0.48 -4.53
C ALA A 458 -31.93 1.81 -5.30
N GLU A 459 -32.78 2.73 -4.86
CA GLU A 459 -32.92 4.04 -5.50
C GLU A 459 -31.78 4.97 -5.06
N ALA A 460 -31.11 5.60 -6.02
CA ALA A 460 -29.98 6.50 -5.78
C ALA A 460 -30.35 7.83 -5.08
N ALA A 461 -31.60 8.00 -4.63
CA ALA A 461 -32.03 9.20 -3.92
C ALA A 461 -31.55 9.20 -2.46
N PRO A 462 -31.12 10.35 -1.90
CA PRO A 462 -30.74 10.43 -0.50
C PRO A 462 -31.96 10.22 0.41
N ARG A 463 -31.72 9.53 1.52
CA ARG A 463 -32.67 9.35 2.62
C ARG A 463 -32.26 10.19 3.81
N PHE A 464 -33.25 10.71 4.52
CA PHE A 464 -33.03 11.61 5.63
C PHE A 464 -33.60 11.04 6.92
N LEU A 465 -32.73 10.92 7.92
CA LEU A 465 -33.05 10.57 9.31
C LEU A 465 -32.87 11.83 10.17
N GLU A 466 -33.83 12.12 11.01
CA GLU A 466 -33.71 13.10 12.08
C GLU A 466 -33.48 12.39 13.41
N ALA A 467 -32.45 12.82 14.15
CA ALA A 467 -32.20 12.37 15.51
C ALA A 467 -32.37 13.57 16.47
N SER A 468 -33.22 13.43 17.49
CA SER A 468 -33.41 14.45 18.50
C SER A 468 -32.55 14.19 19.74
N TYR A 469 -32.05 15.26 20.34
CA TYR A 469 -31.38 15.26 21.63
C TYR A 469 -32.15 16.21 22.54
N VAL A 470 -32.61 15.74 23.69
CA VAL A 470 -33.34 16.56 24.67
C VAL A 470 -32.76 16.35 26.06
N ARG A 471 -32.15 17.40 26.59
CA ARG A 471 -31.71 17.45 27.99
C ARG A 471 -32.71 18.29 28.79
N PRO A 472 -33.46 17.72 29.74
CA PRO A 472 -34.43 18.46 30.53
C PRO A 472 -33.74 19.45 31.49
N LYS A 473 -34.43 20.53 31.87
CA LYS A 473 -33.95 21.40 32.96
C LYS A 473 -34.07 20.66 34.29
N THR A 474 -32.95 20.25 34.86
CA THR A 474 -32.93 19.59 36.17
C THR A 474 -33.10 20.63 37.29
N GLN A 475 -34.09 20.44 38.18
CA GLN A 475 -34.30 21.31 39.35
C GLN A 475 -33.46 20.90 40.59
N THR A 476 -32.67 19.84 40.50
CA THR A 476 -31.99 19.22 41.64
C THR A 476 -30.51 19.64 41.73
N LEU A 477 -30.10 20.16 42.89
CA LEU A 477 -28.73 20.64 43.19
C LEU A 477 -27.61 19.58 43.08
N PHE A 478 -27.96 18.29 42.98
CA PHE A 478 -27.01 17.16 42.94
C PHE A 478 -26.92 16.43 41.60
N ALA A 479 -27.54 16.97 40.53
CA ALA A 479 -27.51 16.33 39.22
C ALA A 479 -26.12 16.41 38.57
N ASP A 480 -25.71 15.35 37.87
CA ASP A 480 -24.53 15.30 37.00
C ASP A 480 -24.66 16.40 35.94
N VAL A 481 -23.92 17.50 36.11
CA VAL A 481 -24.01 18.66 35.21
C VAL A 481 -23.23 18.33 33.96
N ARG A 482 -23.98 17.91 32.96
CA ARG A 482 -23.51 17.66 31.61
C ARG A 482 -24.04 18.71 30.66
N ARG A 483 -23.24 19.08 29.67
CA ARG A 483 -23.65 19.92 28.54
C ARG A 483 -23.39 19.18 27.25
N TYR A 484 -24.16 19.49 26.22
CA TYR A 484 -23.96 18.95 24.89
C TYR A 484 -22.51 19.12 24.43
N GLY A 485 -21.89 18.03 24.00
CA GLY A 485 -20.49 17.98 23.57
C GLY A 485 -20.34 17.75 22.07
N GLY A 486 -21.26 17.01 21.45
CA GLY A 486 -21.23 16.75 20.01
C GLY A 486 -21.95 15.46 19.63
N PHE A 487 -21.69 15.01 18.40
CA PHE A 487 -22.25 13.77 17.86
C PHE A 487 -21.27 13.03 16.95
N ILE A 488 -21.51 11.72 16.81
CA ILE A 488 -20.96 10.88 15.76
C ILE A 488 -22.13 10.24 15.00
N VAL A 489 -22.08 10.25 13.68
CA VAL A 489 -22.94 9.47 12.78
C VAL A 489 -22.10 8.39 12.14
N ARG A 490 -22.56 7.15 12.15
CA ARG A 490 -21.98 6.02 11.42
C ARG A 490 -23.04 5.33 10.58
N VAL A 491 -22.68 4.96 9.36
CA VAL A 491 -23.54 4.24 8.43
C VAL A 491 -22.91 2.89 8.15
N TYR A 492 -23.70 1.83 8.26
CA TYR A 492 -23.28 0.46 8.01
C TYR A 492 -24.16 -0.18 6.93
N PHE A 493 -23.57 -1.07 6.14
CA PHE A 493 -24.24 -1.93 5.17
C PHE A 493 -23.78 -3.36 5.45
N ASP A 494 -24.71 -4.27 5.75
CA ASP A 494 -24.45 -5.64 6.21
C ASP A 494 -23.42 -5.75 7.34
N GLY A 495 -23.50 -4.81 8.29
CA GLY A 495 -22.61 -4.76 9.44
C GLY A 495 -21.22 -4.17 9.17
N GLN A 496 -20.86 -3.88 7.91
CA GLN A 496 -19.62 -3.19 7.57
C GLN A 496 -19.80 -1.68 7.59
N LEU A 497 -18.87 -0.96 8.23
CA LEU A 497 -18.89 0.50 8.27
C LEU A 497 -18.65 1.07 6.87
N GLN A 498 -19.56 1.92 6.41
CA GLN A 498 -19.55 2.53 5.08
C GLN A 498 -19.09 3.98 5.12
N ASP A 499 -19.56 4.76 6.10
CA ASP A 499 -19.19 6.16 6.26
C ASP A 499 -19.36 6.59 7.72
N SER A 500 -18.61 7.59 8.15
CA SER A 500 -18.72 8.19 9.48
C SER A 500 -18.43 9.68 9.47
N ARG A 501 -19.22 10.45 10.22
CA ARG A 501 -18.99 11.88 10.43
C ARG A 501 -19.13 12.23 11.90
N ALA A 502 -18.37 13.21 12.36
CA ALA A 502 -18.51 13.71 13.72
C ALA A 502 -18.38 15.22 13.79
N SER A 503 -19.05 15.80 14.78
CA SER A 503 -18.88 17.18 15.17
C SER A 503 -18.85 17.27 16.70
N PRO A 504 -17.73 17.65 17.32
CA PRO A 504 -16.44 17.97 16.68
C PRO A 504 -15.73 16.71 16.11
N PRO A 505 -14.84 16.84 15.10
CA PRO A 505 -14.21 15.69 14.42
C PRO A 505 -13.42 14.74 15.33
N HIS A 506 -12.78 15.26 16.39
CA HIS A 506 -11.97 14.46 17.33
C HIS A 506 -12.79 13.42 18.13
N LEU A 507 -14.12 13.44 18.06
CA LEU A 507 -14.94 12.39 18.67
C LEU A 507 -14.70 11.02 18.02
N LEU A 508 -14.36 10.97 16.72
CA LEU A 508 -14.07 9.71 16.03
C LEU A 508 -12.83 9.00 16.58
N THR A 509 -11.85 9.76 17.08
CA THR A 509 -10.64 9.21 17.69
C THR A 509 -10.87 8.79 19.14
N LEU A 510 -11.73 9.50 19.87
CA LEU A 510 -12.04 9.18 21.28
C LEU A 510 -12.95 7.96 21.41
N PHE A 511 -13.82 7.72 20.42
CA PHE A 511 -14.78 6.63 20.43
C PHE A 511 -14.75 5.95 19.07
N SER A 512 -13.95 4.90 18.95
CA SER A 512 -13.74 4.18 17.69
C SER A 512 -14.99 3.40 17.28
N ALA A 513 -14.98 2.81 16.07
CA ALA A 513 -16.10 1.98 15.62
C ALA A 513 -16.21 0.65 16.40
N GLU A 514 -15.09 0.11 16.91
CA GLU A 514 -15.03 -1.14 17.66
C GLU A 514 -15.71 -1.04 19.03
N ASP A 515 -15.66 0.14 19.66
CA ASP A 515 -16.26 0.39 20.98
C ASP A 515 -17.79 0.23 21.01
N HIS A 516 -18.45 0.29 19.85
CA HIS A 516 -19.92 0.12 19.72
C HIS A 516 -20.35 -1.28 19.29
N LEU A 517 -19.43 -2.16 18.88
CA LEU A 517 -19.72 -3.57 18.63
C LEU A 517 -19.72 -4.40 19.93
N THR A 518 -19.13 -3.88 21.01
CA THR A 518 -19.00 -4.56 22.30
C THR A 518 -20.10 -4.24 23.31
N ASN A 519 -20.96 -3.25 23.04
CA ASN A 519 -22.08 -2.90 23.91
C ASN A 519 -23.40 -2.87 23.11
N PRO A 520 -24.37 -3.77 23.39
CA PRO A 520 -25.72 -3.57 22.88
C PRO A 520 -26.29 -2.28 23.50
N PRO A 521 -27.15 -1.52 22.79
CA PRO A 521 -27.84 -0.40 23.40
C PRO A 521 -28.69 -0.92 24.58
N PRO A 522 -28.71 -0.23 25.73
CA PRO A 522 -29.69 -0.50 26.75
C PRO A 522 -31.08 -0.14 26.18
N ASP A 523 -32.00 -1.08 26.26
CA ASP A 523 -33.43 -0.95 25.94
C ASP A 523 -33.82 -0.88 24.45
N ALA A 524 -33.63 -1.97 23.72
CA ALA A 524 -34.52 -2.33 22.61
C ALA A 524 -35.54 -3.39 23.09
N PRO A 525 -36.87 -3.16 22.96
CA PRO A 525 -37.85 -4.17 23.33
C PRO A 525 -37.74 -5.40 22.40
N PRO A 526 -38.07 -6.61 22.89
CA PRO A 526 -37.99 -7.81 22.07
C PRO A 526 -39.14 -7.82 21.07
N GLY A 527 -38.81 -7.75 19.79
CA GLY A 527 -39.72 -8.13 18.70
C GLY A 527 -39.91 -7.05 17.66
N SER A 528 -39.24 -7.20 16.52
CA SER A 528 -39.86 -7.65 15.27
C SER A 528 -38.88 -7.42 14.11
N SER A 529 -38.21 -8.50 13.69
CA SER A 529 -37.79 -8.72 12.30
C SER A 529 -39.07 -9.00 11.45
N PRO A 530 -39.07 -8.86 10.11
CA PRO A 530 -37.97 -9.11 9.16
C PRO A 530 -37.31 -7.86 8.57
#